data_AF-A0A959ZMU9-F1
#
_entry.id   AF-A0A959ZMU9-F1
#
_cell.length_a   1.000
_cell.length_b   1.000
_cell.length_c   1.000
_cell.angle_alpha   90.00
_cell.angle_beta   90.00
_cell.angle_gamma   90.00
#
_symmetry.space_group_name_H-M   'P 1'
#
loop_
_entity.id
_entity.type
_entity.pdbx_description
1 polymer ?
#
loop_
_entity_poly.entity_id
_entity_poly.type
_entity_poly.pdbx_seq_one_letter_code
_entity_poly.pdbx_strand_id
1 'polypeptide(L)'
;MDLNLLEETMAGLGQPSYRTGQVWEWLARGAGSFGEMTNLPASLRGELEGKLSISTLEVDASMKSVDGTEKALFLTADRRPVEAVLMRYRDGRRSLCLSSQSGCPLTCTFCATGTMKFGRNLTESEILDQALHFRRIEPVNHAVFMGMGEPMMNLDNVLAVCERLPEVGIAGSHTTVSTVGWLPGIERMTTEGPAVRLALSLHAPNDRLRSEIMPVNDRYPMEDVVAACREWRHTRKRKVFIEYLMLDGVNDTGELAHELADLLLPRNDFKVNLIPYNPSGTGYRGSPRETIDRFREILMKRGIHATVRLTRGRDIDAACGQLAAKAAA
;
A
#
# COMPACT_ATOMS: atom_id res chain seq x y z
N MET A 1 16.23 2.84 -8.01
CA MET A 1 17.13 3.66 -8.82
C MET A 1 16.44 4.99 -9.08
N ASP A 2 17.21 6.08 -9.08
CA ASP A 2 16.74 7.38 -9.56
C ASP A 2 16.73 7.38 -11.09
N LEU A 3 15.53 7.41 -11.69
CA LEU A 3 15.37 7.33 -13.14
C LEU A 3 15.80 8.62 -13.84
N ASN A 4 15.59 9.78 -13.22
CA ASN A 4 16.01 11.06 -13.77
C ASN A 4 17.54 11.15 -13.78
N LEU A 5 18.17 10.75 -12.67
CA LEU A 5 19.64 10.73 -12.59
C LEU A 5 20.25 9.73 -13.59
N LEU A 6 19.58 8.59 -13.85
CA LEU A 6 20.00 7.67 -14.90
C LEU A 6 19.96 8.34 -16.28
N GLU A 7 18.87 9.01 -16.62
CA GLU A 7 18.72 9.70 -17.91
C GLU A 7 19.76 10.80 -18.10
N GLU A 8 19.96 11.64 -17.09
CA GLU A 8 20.98 12.70 -17.08
C GLU A 8 22.39 12.13 -17.23
N THR A 9 22.70 11.05 -16.50
CA THR A 9 24.00 10.38 -16.59
C THR A 9 24.24 9.78 -17.96
N MET A 10 23.24 9.11 -18.55
CA MET A 10 23.32 8.57 -19.90
C MET A 10 23.56 9.67 -20.94
N ALA A 11 22.81 10.79 -20.86
CA ALA A 11 22.99 11.92 -21.75
C ALA A 11 24.39 12.56 -21.61
N GLY A 12 24.87 12.74 -20.38
CA GLY A 12 26.21 13.27 -20.10
C GLY A 12 27.35 12.38 -20.60
N LEU A 13 27.12 11.07 -20.70
CA LEU A 13 28.04 10.10 -21.27
C LEU A 13 27.89 9.95 -22.81
N GLY A 14 27.05 10.76 -23.46
CA GLY A 14 26.78 10.70 -24.90
C GLY A 14 26.07 9.42 -25.32
N GLN A 15 25.37 8.76 -24.40
CA GLN A 15 24.66 7.51 -24.68
C GLN A 15 23.31 7.78 -25.36
N PRO A 16 22.92 6.95 -26.35
CA PRO A 16 21.57 7.04 -26.92
C PRO A 16 20.49 6.80 -25.87
N SER A 17 19.36 7.52 -25.97
CA SER A 17 18.24 7.46 -25.02
C SER A 17 17.66 6.06 -24.81
N TYR A 18 17.70 5.19 -25.82
CA TYR A 18 17.21 3.81 -25.70
C TYR A 18 17.97 2.98 -24.66
N ARG A 19 19.22 3.36 -24.30
CA ARG A 19 20.01 2.63 -23.30
C ARG A 19 19.45 2.78 -21.88
N THR A 20 18.79 3.89 -21.57
CA THR A 20 18.02 4.04 -20.33
C THR A 20 16.94 2.96 -20.25
N GLY A 21 16.21 2.74 -21.35
CA GLY A 21 15.20 1.68 -21.45
C GLY A 21 15.78 0.28 -21.24
N GLN A 22 16.98 0.01 -21.76
CA GLN A 22 17.67 -1.26 -21.54
C GLN A 22 18.02 -1.47 -20.05
N VAL A 23 18.57 -0.47 -19.37
CA VAL A 23 18.86 -0.54 -17.93
C VAL A 23 17.57 -0.79 -17.15
N TRP A 24 16.51 -0.05 -17.46
CA TRP A 24 15.21 -0.22 -16.82
C TRP A 24 14.64 -1.63 -17.00
N GLU A 25 14.69 -2.20 -18.21
CA GLU A 25 14.23 -3.56 -18.51
C GLU A 25 14.93 -4.61 -17.62
N TRP A 26 16.23 -4.45 -17.38
CA TRP A 26 16.98 -5.34 -16.48
C TRP A 26 16.53 -5.19 -15.03
N LEU A 27 16.37 -3.97 -14.55
CA LEU A 27 15.93 -3.72 -13.18
C LEU A 27 14.51 -4.22 -12.94
N ALA A 28 13.60 -3.98 -13.87
CA ALA A 28 12.21 -4.46 -13.82
C ALA A 28 12.14 -5.99 -13.81
N ARG A 29 13.11 -6.67 -14.42
CA ARG A 29 13.26 -8.15 -14.35
C ARG A 29 13.87 -8.64 -13.04
N GLY A 30 14.51 -7.78 -12.26
CA GLY A 30 15.12 -8.09 -10.98
C GLY A 30 16.65 -8.17 -11.02
N ALA A 31 17.33 -7.47 -11.94
CA ALA A 31 18.78 -7.36 -11.89
C ALA A 31 19.26 -6.67 -10.60
N GLY A 32 20.31 -7.23 -10.00
CA GLY A 32 20.90 -6.75 -8.74
C GLY A 32 22.15 -5.89 -8.92
N SER A 33 22.61 -5.68 -10.15
CA SER A 33 23.82 -4.90 -10.46
C SER A 33 23.83 -4.44 -11.92
N PHE A 34 24.60 -3.40 -12.26
CA PHE A 34 24.83 -3.05 -13.67
C PHE A 34 25.63 -4.13 -14.40
N GLY A 35 26.44 -4.92 -13.67
CA GLY A 35 27.23 -6.03 -14.19
C GLY A 35 26.42 -7.09 -14.93
N GLU A 36 25.18 -7.35 -14.51
CA GLU A 36 24.27 -8.34 -15.11
C GLU A 36 23.71 -7.93 -16.48
N MET A 37 23.82 -6.65 -16.85
CA MET A 37 23.16 -6.08 -18.02
C MET A 37 23.92 -6.39 -19.32
N THR A 38 23.91 -7.64 -19.77
CA THR A 38 24.78 -8.16 -20.86
C THR A 38 24.53 -7.55 -22.24
N ASN A 39 23.40 -6.87 -22.45
CA ASN A 39 23.13 -6.10 -23.67
C ASN A 39 23.76 -4.69 -23.66
N LEU A 40 24.46 -4.31 -22.58
CA LEU A 40 25.23 -3.07 -22.48
C LEU A 40 26.75 -3.34 -22.63
N PRO A 41 27.49 -2.45 -23.31
CA PRO A 41 28.95 -2.55 -23.38
C PRO A 41 29.60 -2.63 -22.00
N ALA A 42 30.69 -3.39 -21.88
CA ALA A 42 31.39 -3.55 -20.61
C ALA A 42 31.91 -2.22 -20.02
N SER A 43 32.38 -1.31 -20.88
CA SER A 43 32.79 0.03 -20.47
C SER A 43 31.63 0.83 -19.85
N LEU A 44 30.45 0.79 -20.48
CA LEU A 44 29.27 1.49 -19.97
C LEU A 44 28.82 0.90 -18.62
N ARG A 45 28.80 -0.43 -18.47
CA ARG A 45 28.46 -1.05 -17.18
C ARG A 45 29.39 -0.58 -16.06
N GLY A 46 30.69 -0.47 -16.34
CA GLY A 46 31.67 0.06 -15.39
C GLY A 46 31.46 1.54 -15.05
N GLU A 47 31.11 2.37 -16.03
CA GLU A 47 30.80 3.79 -15.81
C GLU A 47 29.55 3.98 -14.94
N LEU A 48 28.49 3.19 -15.17
CA LEU A 48 27.26 3.25 -14.39
C LEU A 48 27.49 2.81 -12.93
N GLU A 49 28.22 1.72 -12.71
CA GLU A 49 28.54 1.22 -11.37
C GLU A 49 29.32 2.26 -10.53
N GLY A 50 30.17 3.07 -11.16
CA GLY A 50 30.92 4.13 -10.49
C GLY A 50 30.14 5.43 -10.24
N LYS A 51 28.97 5.62 -10.86
CA LYS A 51 28.22 6.89 -10.85
C LYS A 51 26.82 6.78 -10.26
N LEU A 52 26.21 5.61 -10.30
CA LEU A 52 24.82 5.39 -9.96
C LEU A 52 24.66 4.24 -8.96
N SER A 53 23.58 4.30 -8.19
CA SER A 53 23.10 3.19 -7.38
C SER A 53 21.88 2.57 -8.04
N ILE A 54 21.77 1.24 -7.97
CA ILE A 54 20.58 0.48 -8.38
C ILE A 54 19.34 0.79 -7.52
N SER A 55 19.52 1.41 -6.35
CA SER A 55 18.48 1.75 -5.38
C SER A 55 18.75 3.11 -4.74
N THR A 56 17.72 3.95 -4.61
CA THR A 56 17.74 5.19 -3.81
C THR A 56 17.49 4.90 -2.33
N LEU A 57 17.10 3.67 -1.99
CA LEU A 57 16.89 3.18 -0.64
C LEU A 57 18.03 2.28 -0.18
N GLU A 58 18.52 2.54 1.02
CA GLU A 58 19.41 1.65 1.78
C GLU A 58 18.56 0.65 2.56
N VAL A 59 18.95 -0.63 2.59
CA VAL A 59 18.28 -1.65 3.41
C VAL A 59 18.94 -1.67 4.79
N ASP A 60 18.20 -1.26 5.82
CA ASP A 60 18.67 -1.24 7.21
C ASP A 60 18.55 -2.62 7.86
N ALA A 61 17.39 -3.26 7.68
CA ALA A 61 17.08 -4.55 8.26
C ALA A 61 16.06 -5.30 7.40
N SER A 62 16.10 -6.64 7.46
CA SER A 62 15.05 -7.51 6.91
C SER A 62 14.65 -8.57 7.93
N MET A 63 13.36 -8.92 7.91
CA MET A 63 12.77 -9.90 8.82
C MET A 63 11.88 -10.84 8.03
N LYS A 64 11.92 -12.13 8.36
CA LYS A 64 11.11 -13.16 7.73
C LYS A 64 10.27 -13.89 8.76
N SER A 65 8.97 -13.87 8.55
CA SER A 65 7.96 -14.52 9.39
C SER A 65 7.92 -16.03 9.12
N VAL A 66 7.44 -16.78 10.11
CA VAL A 66 7.14 -18.22 9.99
C VAL A 66 6.16 -18.54 8.87
N ASP A 67 5.27 -17.61 8.53
CA ASP A 67 4.28 -17.77 7.45
C ASP A 67 4.82 -17.45 6.05
N GLY A 68 6.12 -17.12 5.96
CA GLY A 68 6.83 -16.75 4.74
C GLY A 68 6.69 -15.28 4.36
N THR A 69 6.00 -14.44 5.14
CA THR A 69 5.99 -12.99 4.93
C THR A 69 7.38 -12.41 5.20
N GLU A 70 7.81 -11.45 4.40
CA GLU A 70 9.11 -10.80 4.54
C GLU A 70 8.94 -9.28 4.60
N LYS A 71 9.52 -8.67 5.62
CA LYS A 71 9.51 -7.22 5.84
C LYS A 71 10.91 -6.67 5.66
N ALA A 72 11.03 -5.55 4.96
CA ALA A 72 12.27 -4.80 4.84
C ALA A 72 12.07 -3.41 5.44
N LEU A 73 13.02 -3.00 6.29
CA LEU A 73 13.19 -1.62 6.75
C LEU A 73 14.23 -0.96 5.86
N PHE A 74 13.84 0.15 5.25
CA PHE A 74 14.67 0.98 4.41
C PHE A 74 14.95 2.31 5.06
N LEU A 75 16.05 2.92 4.62
CA LEU A 75 16.40 4.29 4.92
C LEU A 75 16.49 5.07 3.60
N THR A 76 15.81 6.20 3.55
CA THR A 76 15.99 7.18 2.48
C THR A 76 17.36 7.86 2.60
N ALA A 77 17.81 8.54 1.54
CA ALA A 77 19.08 9.29 1.55
C ALA A 77 19.16 10.31 2.70
N ASP A 78 18.02 10.86 3.11
CA ASP A 78 17.85 11.77 4.24
C ASP A 78 17.44 11.05 5.55
N ARG A 79 17.85 9.78 5.69
CA ARG A 79 17.80 8.97 6.93
C ARG A 79 16.39 8.72 7.48
N ARG A 80 15.35 8.82 6.66
CA ARG A 80 13.97 8.58 7.10
C ARG A 80 13.62 7.11 6.90
N PRO A 81 12.99 6.46 7.89
CA PRO A 81 12.67 5.06 7.79
C PRO A 81 11.41 4.82 6.95
N VAL A 82 11.42 3.73 6.20
CA VAL A 82 10.28 3.25 5.40
C VAL A 82 10.25 1.73 5.49
N GLU A 83 9.08 1.14 5.76
CA GLU A 83 8.93 -0.32 5.74
C GLU A 83 8.11 -0.76 4.51
N ALA A 84 8.46 -1.90 3.92
CA ALA A 84 7.64 -2.56 2.91
C ALA A 84 7.61 -4.07 3.17
N VAL A 85 6.57 -4.73 2.67
CA VAL A 85 6.30 -6.15 2.99
C VAL A 85 6.00 -6.96 1.74
N LEU A 86 6.63 -8.12 1.60
CA LEU A 86 6.26 -9.17 0.64
C LEU A 86 5.45 -10.26 1.35
N MET A 87 4.19 -10.42 0.95
CA MET A 87 3.29 -11.47 1.43
C MET A 87 3.19 -12.61 0.40
N ARG A 88 3.34 -13.85 0.88
CA ARG A 88 3.30 -15.07 0.07
C ARG A 88 2.03 -15.88 0.36
N TYR A 89 1.27 -16.19 -0.69
CA TYR A 89 0.03 -16.95 -0.61
C TYR A 89 0.16 -18.32 -1.29
N ARG A 90 -0.68 -19.27 -0.85
CA ARG A 90 -0.67 -20.66 -1.34
C ARG A 90 -1.17 -20.81 -2.77
N ASP A 91 -1.98 -19.86 -3.24
CA ASP A 91 -2.52 -19.78 -4.61
C ASP A 91 -1.52 -19.18 -5.61
N GLY A 92 -0.26 -18.98 -5.22
CA GLY A 92 0.77 -18.37 -6.07
C GLY A 92 0.79 -16.84 -6.05
N ARG A 93 -0.12 -16.18 -5.30
CA ARG A 93 -0.05 -14.72 -5.14
C ARG A 93 1.19 -14.31 -4.34
N ARG A 94 1.88 -13.27 -4.84
CA ARG A 94 3.03 -12.59 -4.26
C ARG A 94 2.73 -11.11 -4.22
N SER A 95 2.27 -10.65 -3.06
CA SER A 95 1.68 -9.32 -2.88
C SER A 95 2.61 -8.43 -2.11
N LEU A 96 2.94 -7.28 -2.69
CA LEU A 96 3.71 -6.23 -2.05
C LEU A 96 2.79 -5.29 -1.28
N CYS A 97 3.18 -4.93 -0.06
CA CYS A 97 2.62 -3.83 0.72
C CYS A 97 3.62 -2.68 0.64
N LEU A 98 3.29 -1.66 -0.14
CA LEU A 98 4.16 -0.52 -0.43
C LEU A 98 3.77 0.67 0.44
N SER A 99 4.77 1.39 0.91
CA SER A 99 4.68 2.66 1.61
C SER A 99 4.73 3.82 0.61
N SER A 100 3.94 4.86 0.89
CA SER A 100 3.87 6.09 0.08
C SER A 100 4.49 7.30 0.78
N GLN A 101 4.68 7.24 2.10
CA GLN A 101 5.27 8.29 2.91
C GLN A 101 6.14 7.66 4.00
N SER A 102 7.07 8.45 4.55
CA SER A 102 7.72 8.10 5.82
C SER A 102 6.91 8.73 6.97
N GLY A 103 6.23 7.88 7.75
CA GLY A 103 5.20 8.28 8.70
C GLY A 103 3.85 8.55 8.02
N CYS A 104 2.85 9.01 8.77
CA CYS A 104 1.53 9.39 8.24
C CYS A 104 0.96 10.57 9.03
N PRO A 105 0.45 11.63 8.37
CA PRO A 105 -0.05 12.81 9.07
C PRO A 105 -1.48 12.68 9.63
N LEU A 106 -2.20 11.58 9.35
CA LEU A 106 -3.65 11.45 9.62
C LEU A 106 -4.00 10.77 10.95
N THR A 107 -3.00 10.43 11.75
CA THR A 107 -3.11 10.09 13.19
C THR A 107 -4.24 9.12 13.59
N CYS A 108 -4.57 8.14 12.76
CA CYS A 108 -5.55 7.10 13.11
C CYS A 108 -5.11 6.37 14.39
N THR A 109 -6.01 6.29 15.38
CA THR A 109 -5.63 5.93 16.76
C THR A 109 -5.22 4.46 16.90
N PHE A 110 -5.69 3.58 16.01
CA PHE A 110 -5.33 2.16 15.98
C PHE A 110 -4.04 1.86 15.19
N CYS A 111 -3.47 2.84 14.47
CA CYS A 111 -2.36 2.63 13.55
C CYS A 111 -1.02 3.02 14.20
N ALA A 112 -0.04 2.11 14.19
CA ALA A 112 1.29 2.44 14.69
C ALA A 112 1.98 3.54 13.87
N THR A 113 1.81 3.56 12.54
CA THR A 113 2.34 4.64 11.71
C THR A 113 1.73 6.00 12.06
N GLY A 114 0.48 6.01 12.53
CA GLY A 114 -0.22 7.23 12.96
C GLY A 114 0.36 7.85 14.23
N THR A 115 1.14 7.11 15.02
CA THR A 115 1.85 7.62 16.20
C THR A 115 3.27 8.09 15.90
N MET A 116 3.78 7.80 14.70
CA MET A 116 5.09 8.27 14.24
C MET A 116 5.04 9.74 13.81
N LYS A 117 6.14 10.46 14.02
CA LYS A 117 6.30 11.79 13.44
C LYS A 117 6.30 11.70 11.91
N PHE A 118 5.44 12.46 11.25
CA PHE A 118 5.45 12.58 9.80
C PHE A 118 6.79 13.14 9.31
N GLY A 119 7.41 12.45 8.35
CA GLY A 119 8.67 12.82 7.73
C GLY A 119 8.47 13.63 6.44
N ARG A 120 8.07 12.94 5.37
CA ARG A 120 7.71 13.53 4.06
C ARG A 120 7.05 12.48 3.16
N ASN A 121 6.52 12.95 2.03
CA ASN A 121 6.20 12.12 0.87
C ASN A 121 7.46 11.44 0.33
N LEU A 122 7.31 10.19 -0.10
CA LEU A 122 8.34 9.47 -0.84
C LEU A 122 8.30 9.88 -2.31
N THR A 123 9.46 9.90 -2.97
CA THR A 123 9.54 10.10 -4.42
C THR A 123 9.08 8.85 -5.17
N GLU A 124 8.76 8.98 -6.45
CA GLU A 124 8.47 7.83 -7.33
C GLU A 124 9.54 6.73 -7.21
N SER A 125 10.83 7.10 -7.30
CA SER A 125 11.94 6.16 -7.20
C SER A 125 12.00 5.43 -5.85
N GLU A 126 11.75 6.13 -4.74
CA GLU A 126 11.73 5.51 -3.41
C GLU A 126 10.55 4.55 -3.23
N ILE A 127 9.39 4.84 -3.81
CA ILE A 127 8.25 3.92 -3.80
C ILE A 127 8.54 2.71 -4.69
N LEU A 128 9.07 2.93 -5.88
CA LEU A 128 9.38 1.89 -6.85
C LEU A 128 10.50 0.96 -6.36
N ASP A 129 11.48 1.49 -5.63
CA ASP A 129 12.59 0.70 -5.08
C ASP A 129 12.17 -0.32 -4.04
N GLN A 130 11.09 -0.05 -3.29
CA GLN A 130 10.46 -1.06 -2.44
C GLN A 130 10.00 -2.26 -3.28
N ALA A 131 9.41 -2.02 -4.46
CA ALA A 131 8.97 -3.09 -5.35
C ALA A 131 10.14 -3.81 -6.02
N LEU A 132 11.14 -3.07 -6.51
CA LEU A 132 12.33 -3.64 -7.13
C LEU A 132 13.15 -4.48 -6.14
N HIS A 133 13.21 -4.08 -4.87
CA HIS A 133 13.85 -4.87 -3.81
C HIS A 133 13.29 -6.30 -3.74
N PHE A 134 11.96 -6.44 -3.62
CA PHE A 134 11.35 -7.76 -3.57
C PHE A 134 11.35 -8.48 -4.92
N ARG A 135 11.32 -7.73 -6.04
CA ARG A 135 11.43 -8.31 -7.39
C ARG A 135 12.78 -9.00 -7.62
N ARG A 136 13.86 -8.48 -7.04
CA ARG A 136 15.20 -9.12 -7.06
C ARG A 136 15.23 -10.45 -6.30
N ILE A 137 14.35 -10.62 -5.32
CA ILE A 137 14.25 -11.84 -4.52
C ILE A 137 13.44 -12.91 -5.27
N GLU A 138 12.25 -12.55 -5.76
CA GLU A 138 11.40 -13.46 -6.53
C GLU A 138 10.37 -12.72 -7.41
N PRO A 139 9.73 -13.40 -8.38
CA PRO A 139 8.65 -12.81 -9.14
C PRO A 139 7.47 -12.36 -8.27
N VAL A 140 7.06 -11.10 -8.46
CA VAL A 140 5.92 -10.46 -7.76
C VAL A 140 4.77 -10.23 -8.74
N ASN A 141 3.52 -10.26 -8.26
CA ASN A 141 2.34 -10.18 -9.13
C ASN A 141 1.16 -9.37 -8.59
N HIS A 142 1.23 -8.85 -7.36
CA HIS A 142 0.23 -7.97 -6.76
C HIS A 142 0.90 -6.85 -5.95
N ALA A 143 0.25 -5.69 -5.86
CA ALA A 143 0.67 -4.60 -4.99
C ALA A 143 -0.53 -3.96 -4.28
N VAL A 144 -0.31 -3.53 -3.04
CA VAL A 144 -1.25 -2.72 -2.27
C VAL A 144 -0.50 -1.54 -1.66
N PHE A 145 -1.05 -0.34 -1.77
CA PHE A 145 -0.58 0.84 -1.04
C PHE A 145 -1.30 0.89 0.30
N MET A 146 -0.84 0.01 1.20
CA MET A 146 -1.35 -0.13 2.59
C MET A 146 -0.18 -0.19 3.59
N GLY A 147 1.00 0.26 3.16
CA GLY A 147 2.16 0.43 4.04
C GLY A 147 2.04 1.72 4.85
N MET A 148 3.15 2.43 5.00
CA MET A 148 3.22 3.71 5.69
C MET A 148 2.70 4.85 4.78
N GLY A 149 1.90 5.73 5.38
CA GLY A 149 1.38 6.95 4.73
C GLY A 149 -0.04 6.85 4.19
N GLU A 150 -0.58 8.01 3.80
CA GLU A 150 -1.81 8.17 3.04
C GLU A 150 -1.47 8.40 1.55
N PRO A 151 -1.71 7.40 0.66
CA PRO A 151 -1.34 7.49 -0.75
C PRO A 151 -1.94 8.68 -1.47
N MET A 152 -3.16 9.09 -1.12
CA MET A 152 -3.84 10.22 -1.76
C MET A 152 -3.22 11.58 -1.46
N MET A 153 -2.41 11.68 -0.39
CA MET A 153 -1.60 12.88 -0.09
C MET A 153 -0.25 12.88 -0.81
N ASN A 154 0.08 11.80 -1.52
CA ASN A 154 1.26 11.66 -2.37
C ASN A 154 0.87 11.14 -3.78
N LEU A 155 -0.28 11.59 -4.28
CA LEU A 155 -0.96 10.93 -5.39
C LEU A 155 -0.13 10.89 -6.67
N ASP A 156 0.56 11.98 -7.03
CA ASP A 156 1.30 12.04 -8.29
C ASP A 156 2.42 10.98 -8.35
N ASN A 157 3.21 10.83 -7.27
CA ASN A 157 4.23 9.77 -7.18
C ASN A 157 3.60 8.37 -7.15
N VAL A 158 2.46 8.20 -6.47
CA VAL A 158 1.75 6.90 -6.40
C VAL A 158 1.23 6.49 -7.78
N LEU A 159 0.64 7.42 -8.55
CA LEU A 159 0.14 7.14 -9.89
C LEU A 159 1.28 6.81 -10.86
N ALA A 160 2.38 7.56 -10.81
CA ALA A 160 3.57 7.29 -11.63
C ALA A 160 4.12 5.87 -11.37
N VAL A 161 4.20 5.44 -10.10
CA VAL A 161 4.58 4.06 -9.79
C VAL A 161 3.55 3.05 -10.30
N CYS A 162 2.25 3.33 -10.15
CA CYS A 162 1.20 2.43 -10.64
C CYS A 162 1.28 2.20 -12.16
N GLU A 163 1.75 3.19 -12.93
CA GLU A 163 1.96 3.07 -14.37
C GLU A 163 3.13 2.16 -14.72
N ARG A 164 4.17 2.12 -13.87
CA ARG A 164 5.38 1.29 -14.07
C ARG A 164 5.29 -0.13 -13.51
N LEU A 165 4.45 -0.36 -12.49
CA LEU A 165 4.28 -1.68 -11.87
C LEU A 165 4.04 -2.85 -12.86
N PRO A 166 3.31 -2.68 -13.98
CA PRO A 166 3.15 -3.73 -14.99
C PRO A 166 4.49 -4.23 -15.56
N GLU A 167 5.48 -3.36 -15.72
CA GLU A 167 6.81 -3.71 -16.23
C GLU A 167 7.59 -4.57 -15.23
N VAL A 168 7.31 -4.43 -13.93
CA VAL A 168 7.85 -5.24 -12.83
C VAL A 168 7.10 -6.58 -12.68
N GLY A 169 6.05 -6.80 -13.47
CA GLY A 169 5.22 -8.01 -13.45
C GLY A 169 3.94 -7.90 -12.62
N ILE A 170 3.56 -6.70 -12.18
CA ILE A 170 2.35 -6.44 -11.39
C ILE A 170 1.34 -5.70 -12.26
N ALA A 171 0.37 -6.44 -12.80
CA ALA A 171 -0.70 -5.85 -13.61
C ALA A 171 -1.49 -4.81 -12.81
N GLY A 172 -1.89 -3.69 -13.44
CA GLY A 172 -2.65 -2.62 -12.77
C GLY A 172 -3.95 -3.11 -12.14
N SER A 173 -4.60 -4.11 -12.74
CA SER A 173 -5.80 -4.75 -12.19
C SER A 173 -5.54 -5.45 -10.84
N HIS A 174 -4.28 -5.80 -10.53
CA HIS A 174 -3.80 -6.40 -9.28
C HIS A 174 -3.16 -5.38 -8.32
N THR A 175 -3.12 -4.11 -8.69
CA THR A 175 -2.69 -3.00 -7.85
C THR A 175 -3.89 -2.39 -7.13
N THR A 176 -3.79 -2.17 -5.82
CA THR A 176 -4.82 -1.52 -5.01
C THR A 176 -4.26 -0.31 -4.29
N VAL A 177 -4.84 0.86 -4.52
CA VAL A 177 -4.54 2.08 -3.76
C VAL A 177 -5.56 2.20 -2.64
N SER A 178 -5.10 2.25 -1.40
CA SER A 178 -5.95 2.44 -0.21
C SER A 178 -5.96 3.90 0.21
N THR A 179 -7.06 4.37 0.78
CA THR A 179 -7.15 5.70 1.39
C THR A 179 -7.97 5.67 2.66
N VAL A 180 -7.66 6.53 3.62
CA VAL A 180 -8.50 6.80 4.79
C VAL A 180 -9.66 7.77 4.49
N GLY A 181 -9.90 8.09 3.22
CA GLY A 181 -10.97 9.01 2.82
C GLY A 181 -10.47 10.42 2.55
N TRP A 182 -9.25 10.59 2.03
CA TRP A 182 -8.77 11.89 1.60
C TRP A 182 -9.47 12.31 0.30
N LEU A 183 -10.57 13.03 0.46
CA LEU A 183 -11.54 13.32 -0.60
C LEU A 183 -10.92 13.87 -1.91
N PRO A 184 -10.00 14.87 -1.87
CA PRO A 184 -9.41 15.41 -3.10
C PRO A 184 -8.67 14.36 -3.95
N GLY A 185 -8.07 13.34 -3.31
CA GLY A 185 -7.38 12.29 -4.04
C GLY A 185 -8.33 11.27 -4.66
N ILE A 186 -9.45 10.97 -4.00
CA ILE A 186 -10.50 10.11 -4.56
C ILE A 186 -11.08 10.75 -5.82
N GLU A 187 -11.42 12.03 -5.75
CA GLU A 187 -11.97 12.79 -6.89
C GLU A 187 -11.00 12.81 -8.09
N ARG A 188 -9.71 13.09 -7.85
CA ARG A 188 -8.69 12.99 -8.90
C ARG A 188 -8.59 11.58 -9.48
N MET A 189 -8.49 10.55 -8.64
CA MET A 189 -8.40 9.16 -9.10
C MET A 189 -9.66 8.65 -9.82
N THR A 190 -10.80 9.33 -9.70
CA THR A 190 -11.98 9.03 -10.50
C THR A 190 -11.73 9.24 -11.99
N THR A 191 -10.94 10.24 -12.36
CA THR A 191 -10.70 10.63 -13.76
C THR A 191 -9.26 10.45 -14.24
N GLU A 192 -8.28 10.38 -13.34
CA GLU A 192 -6.84 10.34 -13.66
C GLU A 192 -6.17 9.00 -13.33
N GLY A 193 -5.12 8.64 -14.07
CA GLY A 193 -4.23 7.53 -13.75
C GLY A 193 -4.68 6.13 -14.19
N PRO A 194 -3.83 5.11 -13.97
CA PRO A 194 -3.99 3.77 -14.54
C PRO A 194 -5.18 3.00 -13.95
N ALA A 195 -5.53 1.90 -14.60
CA ALA A 195 -6.63 1.01 -14.18
C ALA A 195 -6.29 0.21 -12.90
N VAL A 196 -6.36 0.86 -11.74
CA VAL A 196 -6.08 0.29 -10.40
C VAL A 196 -7.37 0.06 -9.60
N ARG A 197 -7.29 -0.73 -8.51
CA ARG A 197 -8.37 -0.93 -7.52
C ARG A 197 -8.33 0.19 -6.48
N LEU A 198 -9.50 0.62 -6.02
CA LEU A 198 -9.63 1.53 -4.87
C LEU A 198 -10.07 0.74 -3.64
N ALA A 199 -9.41 1.00 -2.51
CA ALA A 199 -9.83 0.56 -1.18
C ALA A 199 -10.05 1.77 -0.27
N LEU A 200 -11.15 1.77 0.48
CA LEU A 200 -11.47 2.77 1.50
C LEU A 200 -11.32 2.14 2.88
N SER A 201 -10.38 2.67 3.67
CA SER A 201 -10.25 2.41 5.09
C SER A 201 -11.36 3.15 5.84
N LEU A 202 -12.50 2.47 6.03
CA LEU A 202 -13.72 3.06 6.58
C LEU A 202 -13.78 2.91 8.10
N HIS A 203 -13.66 1.68 8.58
CA HIS A 203 -13.52 1.25 9.98
C HIS A 203 -14.63 1.65 10.99
N ALA A 204 -15.62 2.44 10.60
CA ALA A 204 -16.81 2.73 11.41
C ALA A 204 -18.01 3.02 10.50
N PRO A 205 -19.25 2.75 10.93
CA PRO A 205 -20.44 2.93 10.10
C PRO A 205 -21.17 4.26 10.34
N ASN A 206 -20.67 5.12 11.25
CA ASN A 206 -21.23 6.43 11.55
C ASN A 206 -20.10 7.43 11.89
N ASP A 207 -20.36 8.73 11.66
CA ASP A 207 -19.35 9.78 11.84
C ASP A 207 -18.82 9.89 13.27
N ARG A 208 -19.70 9.74 14.28
CA ARG A 208 -19.28 9.84 15.68
C ARG A 208 -18.17 8.85 16.00
N LEU A 209 -18.41 7.56 15.72
CA LEU A 209 -17.41 6.52 15.96
C LEU A 209 -16.20 6.70 15.04
N ARG A 210 -16.42 7.11 13.78
CA ARG A 210 -15.32 7.30 12.83
C ARG A 210 -14.37 8.39 13.27
N SER A 211 -14.86 9.54 13.73
CA SER A 211 -14.03 10.63 14.27
C SER A 211 -13.24 10.23 15.51
N GLU A 212 -13.80 9.36 16.37
CA GLU A 212 -13.09 8.84 17.56
C GLU A 212 -11.83 8.02 17.19
N ILE A 213 -11.86 7.26 16.08
CA ILE A 213 -10.74 6.39 15.67
C ILE A 213 -9.92 6.90 14.48
N MET A 214 -10.49 7.82 13.69
CA MET A 214 -9.95 8.37 12.45
C MET A 214 -10.29 9.87 12.35
N PRO A 215 -9.48 10.76 12.96
CA PRO A 215 -9.75 12.21 13.01
C PRO A 215 -9.91 12.88 11.64
N VAL A 216 -9.41 12.28 10.56
CA VAL A 216 -9.66 12.73 9.18
C VAL A 216 -11.16 12.88 8.86
N ASN A 217 -12.03 12.15 9.56
CA ASN A 217 -13.48 12.25 9.40
C ASN A 217 -14.03 13.65 9.71
N ASP A 218 -13.43 14.38 10.66
CA ASP A 218 -13.86 15.74 11.00
C ASP A 218 -13.61 16.73 9.85
N ARG A 219 -12.64 16.41 8.99
CA ARG A 219 -12.33 17.19 7.79
C ARG A 219 -13.13 16.72 6.58
N TYR A 220 -13.27 15.42 6.41
CA TYR A 220 -14.01 14.80 5.31
C TYR A 220 -15.02 13.79 5.88
N PRO A 221 -16.27 14.24 6.11
CA PRO A 221 -17.33 13.40 6.65
C PRO A 221 -17.53 12.13 5.82
N MET A 222 -17.96 11.07 6.50
CA MET A 222 -18.05 9.74 5.91
C MET A 222 -19.01 9.68 4.72
N GLU A 223 -20.13 10.43 4.78
CA GLU A 223 -21.13 10.49 3.71
C GLU A 223 -20.51 10.97 2.39
N ASP A 224 -19.75 12.07 2.43
CA ASP A 224 -19.08 12.66 1.26
C ASP A 224 -18.04 11.69 0.68
N VAL A 225 -17.26 11.03 1.55
CA VAL A 225 -16.25 10.05 1.15
C VAL A 225 -16.89 8.83 0.48
N VAL A 226 -17.99 8.32 1.03
CA VAL A 226 -18.74 7.20 0.45
C VAL A 226 -19.36 7.60 -0.89
N ALA A 227 -19.92 8.81 -1.00
CA ALA A 227 -20.44 9.34 -2.25
C ALA A 227 -19.37 9.44 -3.34
N ALA A 228 -18.18 9.97 -3.02
CA ALA A 228 -17.07 10.02 -3.96
C ALA A 228 -16.57 8.63 -4.39
N CYS A 229 -16.58 7.65 -3.47
CA CYS A 229 -16.28 6.26 -3.81
C CYS A 229 -17.33 5.62 -4.74
N ARG A 230 -18.62 6.01 -4.64
CA ARG A 230 -19.64 5.58 -5.59
C ARG A 230 -19.41 6.18 -6.96
N GLU A 231 -19.09 7.48 -7.02
CA GLU A 231 -18.75 8.12 -8.29
C GLU A 231 -17.55 7.40 -8.93
N TRP A 232 -16.47 7.19 -8.17
CA TRP A 232 -15.32 6.41 -8.63
C TRP A 232 -15.72 5.04 -9.19
N ARG A 233 -16.59 4.31 -8.49
CA ARG A 233 -17.13 3.03 -8.95
C ARG A 233 -17.86 3.19 -10.28
N HIS A 234 -18.76 4.15 -10.42
CA HIS A 234 -19.58 4.31 -11.62
C HIS A 234 -18.73 4.73 -12.83
N THR A 235 -17.77 5.64 -12.64
CA THR A 235 -16.85 6.07 -13.69
C THR A 235 -15.89 4.96 -14.09
N ARG A 236 -15.22 4.31 -13.14
CA ARG A 236 -14.20 3.27 -13.40
C ARG A 236 -14.76 1.89 -13.64
N LYS A 237 -16.06 1.68 -13.37
CA LYS A 237 -16.78 0.39 -13.50
C LYS A 237 -16.15 -0.75 -12.70
N ARG A 238 -15.55 -0.44 -11.54
CA ARG A 238 -14.89 -1.42 -10.65
C ARG A 238 -15.33 -1.24 -9.21
N LYS A 239 -15.64 -2.33 -8.51
CA LYS A 239 -16.05 -2.29 -7.09
C LYS A 239 -14.99 -1.60 -6.23
N VAL A 240 -15.43 -0.80 -5.26
CA VAL A 240 -14.57 -0.28 -4.20
C VAL A 240 -14.50 -1.31 -3.08
N PHE A 241 -13.29 -1.57 -2.58
CA PHE A 241 -13.11 -2.40 -1.40
C PHE A 241 -13.29 -1.55 -0.15
N ILE A 242 -14.11 -2.00 0.79
CA ILE A 242 -14.25 -1.37 2.10
C ILE A 242 -13.38 -2.16 3.06
N GLU A 243 -12.33 -1.55 3.59
CA GLU A 243 -11.50 -2.13 4.63
C GLU A 243 -12.09 -1.75 6.00
N TYR A 244 -12.43 -2.75 6.81
CA TYR A 244 -13.06 -2.57 8.12
C TYR A 244 -12.31 -3.37 9.17
N LEU A 245 -11.53 -2.68 10.03
CA LEU A 245 -10.85 -3.33 11.15
C LEU A 245 -11.86 -3.79 12.18
N MET A 246 -11.66 -4.98 12.72
CA MET A 246 -12.51 -5.56 13.76
C MET A 246 -11.88 -5.29 15.13
N LEU A 247 -12.35 -4.25 15.80
CA LEU A 247 -11.85 -3.76 17.09
C LEU A 247 -12.83 -4.17 18.20
N ASP A 248 -12.33 -5.00 19.12
CA ASP A 248 -13.08 -5.62 20.21
C ASP A 248 -13.80 -4.59 21.09
N GLY A 249 -15.13 -4.61 21.07
CA GLY A 249 -15.98 -3.73 21.88
C GLY A 249 -16.00 -2.27 21.44
N VAL A 250 -15.47 -1.96 20.26
CA VAL A 250 -15.41 -0.59 19.72
C VAL A 250 -16.31 -0.45 18.50
N ASN A 251 -16.14 -1.31 17.50
CA ASN A 251 -16.81 -1.17 16.20
C ASN A 251 -17.42 -2.48 15.67
N ASP A 252 -17.63 -3.47 16.54
CA ASP A 252 -17.87 -4.86 16.17
C ASP A 252 -19.22 -5.44 16.64
N THR A 253 -20.17 -4.59 17.06
CA THR A 253 -21.51 -5.02 17.48
C THR A 253 -22.42 -5.34 16.28
N GLY A 254 -23.52 -6.06 16.53
CA GLY A 254 -24.49 -6.40 15.48
C GLY A 254 -25.25 -5.18 14.95
N GLU A 255 -25.52 -4.20 15.80
CA GLU A 255 -26.15 -2.93 15.45
C GLU A 255 -25.27 -2.15 14.47
N LEU A 256 -23.97 -2.07 14.75
CA LEU A 256 -23.00 -1.42 13.86
C LEU A 256 -22.85 -2.16 12.52
N ALA A 257 -23.01 -3.49 12.50
CA ALA A 257 -23.06 -4.25 11.25
C ALA A 257 -24.29 -3.89 10.40
N HIS A 258 -25.43 -3.62 11.04
CA HIS A 258 -26.63 -3.14 10.36
C HIS A 258 -26.45 -1.72 9.82
N GLU A 259 -25.91 -0.80 10.63
CA GLU A 259 -25.58 0.57 10.19
C GLU A 259 -24.60 0.55 9.00
N LEU A 260 -23.56 -0.29 9.05
CA LEU A 260 -22.62 -0.44 7.94
C LEU A 260 -23.33 -0.94 6.68
N ALA A 261 -24.25 -1.90 6.82
CA ALA A 261 -25.01 -2.41 5.69
C ALA A 261 -25.89 -1.32 5.08
N ASP A 262 -26.53 -0.47 5.89
CA ASP A 262 -27.36 0.65 5.47
C ASP A 262 -26.54 1.71 4.71
N LEU A 263 -25.38 2.11 5.25
CA LEU A 263 -24.46 3.06 4.62
C LEU A 263 -24.01 2.61 3.22
N LEU A 264 -23.79 1.31 3.03
CA LEU A 264 -23.25 0.74 1.80
C LEU A 264 -24.32 0.38 0.76
N LEU A 265 -25.60 0.71 0.97
CA LEU A 265 -26.65 0.53 -0.03
C LEU A 265 -26.61 1.61 -1.12
N PRO A 266 -26.78 1.29 -2.42
CA PRO A 266 -27.05 -0.03 -2.98
C PRO A 266 -25.90 -1.05 -2.92
N ARG A 267 -26.26 -2.32 -2.73
CA ARG A 267 -25.38 -3.47 -2.40
C ARG A 267 -24.23 -3.73 -3.38
N ASN A 268 -24.32 -3.23 -4.60
CA ASN A 268 -23.43 -3.65 -5.68
C ASN A 268 -22.19 -2.80 -5.85
N ASP A 269 -22.08 -1.66 -5.18
CA ASP A 269 -20.97 -0.70 -5.34
C ASP A 269 -19.69 -1.16 -4.63
N PHE A 270 -19.87 -1.87 -3.52
CA PHE A 270 -18.81 -2.19 -2.58
C PHE A 270 -18.56 -3.70 -2.41
N LYS A 271 -17.37 -4.02 -1.88
CA LYS A 271 -17.02 -5.32 -1.31
C LYS A 271 -16.33 -5.09 0.03
N VAL A 272 -16.84 -5.67 1.11
CA VAL A 272 -16.29 -5.47 2.45
C VAL A 272 -15.21 -6.51 2.76
N ASN A 273 -14.07 -6.04 3.24
CA ASN A 273 -13.00 -6.83 3.82
C ASN A 273 -12.96 -6.54 5.33
N LEU A 274 -13.44 -7.49 6.13
CA LEU A 274 -13.27 -7.47 7.58
C LEU A 274 -11.83 -7.88 7.89
N ILE A 275 -11.10 -7.05 8.62
CA ILE A 275 -9.70 -7.25 8.94
C ILE A 275 -9.59 -7.54 10.45
N PRO A 276 -9.23 -8.77 10.84
CA PRO A 276 -8.87 -9.04 12.23
C PRO A 276 -7.72 -8.13 12.66
N TYR A 277 -7.95 -7.32 13.70
CA TYR A 277 -6.95 -6.37 14.16
C TYR A 277 -5.82 -7.06 14.92
N ASN A 278 -4.58 -6.64 14.63
CA ASN A 278 -3.39 -7.09 15.33
C ASN A 278 -2.93 -5.99 16.29
N PRO A 279 -2.81 -6.25 17.60
CA PRO A 279 -2.37 -5.25 18.55
C PRO A 279 -1.04 -4.60 18.15
N SER A 280 -1.01 -3.28 18.18
CA SER A 280 0.13 -2.45 17.76
C SER A 280 0.63 -1.51 18.86
N GLY A 281 0.22 -1.73 20.12
CA GLY A 281 0.57 -0.90 21.27
C GLY A 281 -0.34 0.32 21.50
N THR A 282 -1.44 0.42 20.75
CA THR A 282 -2.40 1.55 20.77
C THR A 282 -3.57 1.38 21.73
N GLY A 283 -3.56 0.34 22.57
CA GLY A 283 -4.63 0.06 23.54
C GLY A 283 -5.84 -0.69 22.99
N TYR A 284 -6.00 -0.78 21.66
CA TYR A 284 -7.05 -1.58 21.03
C TYR A 284 -6.74 -3.08 21.05
N ARG A 285 -7.80 -3.90 21.03
CA ARG A 285 -7.73 -5.35 20.85
C ARG A 285 -8.52 -5.79 19.62
N GLY A 286 -8.16 -6.93 19.04
CA GLY A 286 -8.89 -7.51 17.92
C GLY A 286 -10.10 -8.32 18.39
N SER A 287 -11.22 -8.17 17.69
CA SER A 287 -12.46 -8.89 18.00
C SER A 287 -12.26 -10.42 17.98
N PRO A 288 -12.95 -11.16 18.86
CA PRO A 288 -12.99 -12.62 18.80
C PRO A 288 -13.52 -13.13 17.46
N ARG A 289 -13.08 -14.33 17.05
CA ARG A 289 -13.46 -14.91 15.76
C ARG A 289 -14.97 -15.05 15.60
N GLU A 290 -15.66 -15.46 16.65
CA GLU A 290 -17.12 -15.63 16.65
C GLU A 290 -17.83 -14.28 16.42
N THR A 291 -17.28 -13.19 16.94
CA THR A 291 -17.82 -11.83 16.70
C THR A 291 -17.63 -11.41 15.25
N ILE A 292 -16.44 -11.65 14.68
CA ILE A 292 -16.17 -11.36 13.26
C ILE A 292 -17.09 -12.19 12.34
N ASP A 293 -17.29 -13.47 12.66
CA ASP A 293 -18.16 -14.36 11.90
C ASP A 293 -19.62 -13.89 11.95
N ARG A 294 -20.14 -13.49 13.13
CA ARG A 294 -21.48 -12.91 13.28
C ARG A 294 -21.63 -11.60 12.50
N PHE A 295 -20.65 -10.70 12.60
CA PHE A 295 -20.67 -9.42 11.86
C PHE A 295 -20.72 -9.66 10.34
N ARG A 296 -19.89 -10.60 9.84
CA ARG A 296 -19.92 -11.03 8.43
C ARG A 296 -21.29 -11.56 8.02
N GLU A 297 -21.88 -12.43 8.84
CA GLU A 297 -23.20 -13.02 8.54
C GLU A 297 -24.30 -11.98 8.43
N ILE A 298 -24.30 -10.96 9.30
CA ILE A 298 -25.25 -9.84 9.23
C ILE A 298 -25.12 -9.11 7.90
N LEU A 299 -23.89 -8.72 7.51
CA LEU A 299 -23.64 -8.06 6.23
C LEU A 299 -24.12 -8.91 5.04
N MET A 300 -23.79 -10.21 5.05
CA MET A 300 -24.18 -11.14 4.00
C MET A 300 -25.70 -11.31 3.91
N LYS A 301 -26.42 -11.42 5.04
CA LYS A 301 -27.90 -11.46 5.09
C LYS A 301 -28.54 -10.18 4.58
N ARG A 302 -27.89 -9.03 4.81
CA ARG A 302 -28.28 -7.73 4.24
C ARG A 302 -27.88 -7.58 2.77
N GLY A 303 -27.23 -8.59 2.18
CA GLY A 303 -26.83 -8.66 0.78
C GLY A 303 -25.53 -7.90 0.44
N ILE A 304 -24.77 -7.49 1.45
CA ILE A 304 -23.44 -6.88 1.29
C ILE A 304 -22.40 -8.00 1.28
N HIS A 305 -21.64 -8.10 0.19
CA HIS A 305 -20.61 -9.12 0.08
C HIS A 305 -19.43 -8.80 1.00
N ALA A 306 -19.19 -9.67 1.99
CA ALA A 306 -18.14 -9.51 3.00
C ALA A 306 -17.21 -10.72 3.07
N THR A 307 -15.91 -10.48 3.16
CA THR A 307 -14.87 -11.50 3.36
C THR A 307 -13.99 -11.15 4.56
N VAL A 308 -13.43 -12.16 5.24
CA VAL A 308 -12.46 -11.95 6.33
C VAL A 308 -11.05 -12.09 5.76
N ARG A 309 -10.20 -11.09 6.00
CA ARG A 309 -8.82 -11.07 5.52
C ARG A 309 -7.96 -12.02 6.35
N LEU A 310 -7.10 -12.79 5.68
CA LEU A 310 -6.09 -13.62 6.34
C LEU A 310 -4.99 -12.74 6.93
N THR A 311 -4.77 -12.83 8.24
CA THR A 311 -3.63 -12.19 8.92
C THR A 311 -2.32 -12.79 8.43
N ARG A 312 -1.32 -11.93 8.20
CA ARG A 312 0.02 -12.29 7.73
C ARG A 312 1.12 -11.52 8.46
N GLY A 313 2.27 -12.16 8.68
CA GLY A 313 3.47 -11.53 9.23
C GLY A 313 3.32 -10.89 10.62
N ARG A 314 2.43 -11.43 11.45
CA ARG A 314 2.13 -10.86 12.78
C ARG A 314 3.32 -10.95 13.75
N ASP A 315 4.09 -12.03 13.66
CA ASP A 315 5.27 -12.33 14.46
C ASP A 315 6.46 -11.37 14.20
N ILE A 316 6.44 -10.64 13.08
CA ILE A 316 7.50 -9.71 12.68
C ILE A 316 6.99 -8.26 12.56
N ASP A 317 5.85 -7.94 13.17
CA ASP A 317 5.21 -6.62 13.08
C ASP A 317 5.04 -6.15 11.62
N ALA A 318 4.56 -7.04 10.74
CA ALA A 318 4.32 -6.76 9.33
C ALA A 318 2.83 -6.81 8.95
N ALA A 319 1.93 -7.06 9.91
CA ALA A 319 0.50 -7.01 9.64
C ALA A 319 0.02 -5.56 9.46
N CYS A 320 -1.15 -5.38 8.85
CA CYS A 320 -1.74 -4.07 8.62
C CYS A 320 -1.82 -3.25 9.93
N GLY A 321 -1.26 -2.05 9.93
CA GLY A 321 -1.25 -1.14 11.08
C GLY A 321 -0.09 -1.34 12.07
N GLN A 322 0.81 -2.31 11.87
CA GLN A 322 1.97 -2.55 12.75
C GLN A 322 3.28 -1.90 12.28
N LEU A 323 3.33 -1.35 11.06
CA LEU A 323 4.53 -0.70 10.52
C LEU A 323 4.86 0.57 11.33
N ALA A 324 5.96 0.52 12.06
CA ALA A 324 6.36 1.51 13.05
C ALA A 324 7.86 1.87 12.97
N ALA A 325 8.59 1.32 11.99
CA ALA A 325 10.03 1.49 11.85
C ALA A 325 10.83 1.23 13.13
N LYS A 326 10.42 0.23 13.92
CA LYS A 326 11.22 -0.21 15.07
C LYS A 326 12.38 -1.05 14.53
N ALA A 327 13.60 -0.69 14.92
CA ALA A 327 14.75 -1.58 14.73
C ALA A 327 14.44 -2.92 15.43
N ALA A 328 14.85 -4.04 14.84
CA ALA A 328 14.82 -5.32 15.52
C ALA A 328 15.61 -5.19 16.83
N ALA A 329 14.96 -5.46 17.95
CA ALA A 329 15.59 -5.50 19.26
C ALA A 329 16.51 -6.72 19.38
#